data_AF-A0A4Q0INB5-F1
#
_entry.id   AF-A0A4Q0INB5-F1
#
_cell.length_a   1.000
_cell.length_b   1.000
_cell.length_c   1.000
_cell.angle_alpha   90.00
_cell.angle_beta   90.00
_cell.angle_gamma   90.00
#
_symmetry.space_group_name_H-M   'P 1'
#
loop_
_entity.id
_entity.type
_entity.pdbx_description
1 polymer ?
#
loop_
_entity_poly.entity_id
_entity_poly.type
_entity_poly.pdbx_seq_one_letter_code
_entity_poly.pdbx_strand_id
1 'polypeptide(L)'
;MTSEEKNKIESCRIMIVGRGEFADAINTALLKVGFHNIIYMEAPTGSADIAVDLAMNGISARLGGKLPVVYPFDFIEGGAAMVVLPDDKVEFEAQGDVRLCAAKYMSGYCAFWNIDNSDWLRVVLPRIEQGEQSAKAQRTAACICARILANIAVGRDVKHFPRFYLSKNLE
;
A
#
# COMPACT_ATOMS: atom_id res chain seq x y z
N MET A 1 -4.09 3.53 -22.09
CA MET A 1 -2.80 2.86 -21.80
C MET A 1 -2.17 2.54 -23.14
N THR A 2 -0.98 3.08 -23.42
CA THR A 2 -0.27 2.87 -24.69
C THR A 2 0.38 1.49 -24.72
N SER A 3 0.81 1.02 -25.90
CA SER A 3 1.55 -0.24 -26.01
C SER A 3 2.88 -0.21 -25.26
N GLU A 4 3.53 0.96 -25.22
CA GLU A 4 4.77 1.15 -24.44
C GLU A 4 4.52 1.02 -22.94
N GLU A 5 3.43 1.62 -22.43
CA GLU A 5 3.03 1.50 -21.03
C GLU A 5 2.72 0.05 -20.64
N LYS A 6 2.06 -0.71 -21.51
CA LYS A 6 1.80 -2.15 -21.30
C LYS A 6 3.11 -2.94 -21.19
N ASN A 7 4.06 -2.71 -22.09
CA ASN A 7 5.36 -3.39 -22.06
C ASN A 7 6.13 -3.07 -20.75
N LYS A 8 6.08 -1.81 -20.28
CA LYS A 8 6.68 -1.42 -18.98
C LYS A 8 6.04 -2.17 -17.81
N ILE A 9 4.71 -2.30 -17.80
CA ILE A 9 3.98 -3.06 -16.78
C ILE A 9 4.35 -4.55 -16.83
N GLU A 10 4.36 -5.15 -18.01
CA GLU A 10 4.64 -6.60 -18.17
C GLU A 10 6.07 -6.97 -17.76
N SER A 11 7.04 -6.10 -18.03
CA SER A 11 8.46 -6.32 -17.71
C SER A 11 8.85 -5.95 -16.28
N CYS A 12 8.03 -5.15 -15.59
CA CYS A 12 8.29 -4.68 -14.24
C CYS A 12 8.24 -5.82 -13.21
N ARG A 13 9.32 -5.98 -12.44
CA ARG A 13 9.42 -6.96 -11.35
C ARG A 13 8.81 -6.40 -10.09
N ILE A 14 7.72 -7.01 -9.64
CA ILE A 14 7.06 -6.69 -8.38
C ILE A 14 7.43 -7.72 -7.33
N MET A 15 7.82 -7.23 -6.18
CA MET A 15 8.02 -8.03 -4.99
C MET A 15 6.86 -7.83 -4.02
N ILE A 16 6.22 -8.93 -3.62
CA ILE A 16 5.22 -8.94 -2.55
C ILE A 16 5.89 -9.52 -1.31
N VAL A 17 6.02 -8.70 -0.26
CA VAL A 17 6.57 -9.12 1.03
C VAL A 17 5.42 -9.44 1.99
N GLY A 18 5.39 -10.66 2.50
CA GLY A 18 4.29 -11.18 3.32
C GLY A 18 3.45 -12.23 2.60
N ARG A 19 2.49 -12.81 3.34
CA ARG A 19 1.68 -13.96 2.91
C ARG A 19 0.25 -13.87 3.43
N GLY A 20 -0.65 -14.69 2.89
CA GLY A 20 -2.06 -14.78 3.29
C GLY A 20 -3.02 -14.08 2.33
N GLU A 21 -4.31 -14.08 2.67
CA GLU A 21 -5.39 -13.63 1.78
C GLU A 21 -5.21 -12.20 1.24
N PHE A 22 -4.58 -11.32 2.02
CA PHE A 22 -4.31 -9.95 1.58
C PHE A 22 -3.23 -9.92 0.48
N ALA A 23 -2.17 -10.73 0.61
CA ALA A 23 -1.16 -10.86 -0.44
C ALA A 23 -1.75 -11.47 -1.71
N ASP A 24 -2.64 -12.46 -1.58
CA ASP A 24 -3.34 -13.07 -2.71
C ASP A 24 -4.28 -12.06 -3.42
N ALA A 25 -4.95 -11.19 -2.66
CA ALA A 25 -5.77 -10.11 -3.21
C ALA A 25 -4.92 -9.10 -4.00
N ILE A 26 -3.74 -8.73 -3.49
CA ILE A 26 -2.77 -7.87 -4.19
C ILE A 26 -2.33 -8.51 -5.50
N ASN A 27 -1.90 -9.78 -5.46
CA ASN A 27 -1.48 -10.51 -6.65
C ASN A 27 -2.60 -10.60 -7.70
N THR A 28 -3.81 -10.92 -7.26
CA THR A 28 -4.98 -10.96 -8.15
C THR A 28 -5.25 -9.61 -8.81
N ALA A 29 -5.11 -8.50 -8.07
CA ALA A 29 -5.27 -7.16 -8.61
C ALA A 29 -4.15 -6.79 -9.59
N LEU A 30 -2.91 -7.20 -9.32
CA LEU A 30 -1.75 -6.98 -10.18
C LEU A 30 -1.86 -7.72 -11.52
N LEU A 31 -2.23 -9.00 -11.49
CA LEU A 31 -2.47 -9.80 -12.69
C LEU A 31 -3.54 -9.17 -13.59
N LYS A 32 -4.62 -8.63 -13.00
CA LYS A 32 -5.68 -7.93 -13.76
C LYS A 32 -5.20 -6.65 -14.45
N VAL A 33 -4.15 -6.01 -13.92
CA VAL A 33 -3.55 -4.81 -14.50
C VAL A 33 -2.53 -5.15 -15.60
N GLY A 34 -2.02 -6.39 -15.63
CA GLY A 34 -1.08 -6.89 -16.64
C GLY A 34 0.34 -7.15 -16.11
N PHE A 35 0.55 -7.10 -14.80
CA PHE A 35 1.83 -7.52 -14.21
C PHE A 35 1.93 -9.05 -14.21
N HIS A 36 3.06 -9.57 -14.67
CA HIS A 36 3.31 -11.02 -14.70
C HIS A 36 4.57 -11.44 -13.94
N ASN A 37 5.51 -10.51 -13.72
CA ASN A 37 6.78 -10.76 -13.06
C ASN A 37 6.68 -10.48 -11.55
N ILE A 38 5.95 -11.35 -10.84
CA ILE A 38 5.62 -11.18 -9.42
C ILE A 38 6.35 -12.24 -8.58
N ILE A 39 7.06 -11.80 -7.55
CA ILE A 39 7.85 -12.65 -6.65
C ILE A 39 7.33 -12.47 -5.22
N TYR A 40 7.08 -13.59 -4.52
CA TYR A 40 6.68 -13.60 -3.11
C TYR A 40 7.89 -13.85 -2.22
N MET A 41 7.99 -13.09 -1.13
CA MET A 41 9.03 -13.33 -0.12
C MET A 41 8.54 -13.07 1.29
N GLU A 42 9.13 -13.77 2.26
CA GLU A 42 8.87 -13.53 3.68
C GLU A 42 9.72 -12.38 4.23
N ALA A 43 10.86 -12.08 3.59
CA ALA A 43 11.75 -11.01 3.99
C ALA A 43 12.37 -10.29 2.77
N PRO A 44 12.74 -9.01 2.90
CA PRO A 44 13.44 -8.15 1.94
C PRO A 44 14.71 -8.64 1.20
N THR A 45 14.72 -9.75 0.45
CA THR A 45 15.95 -10.28 -0.19
C THR A 45 15.83 -10.49 -1.71
N GLY A 46 16.33 -9.59 -2.56
CA GLY A 46 16.32 -9.83 -4.02
C GLY A 46 16.41 -8.56 -4.86
N SER A 47 16.38 -8.71 -6.19
CA SER A 47 16.29 -7.58 -7.12
C SER A 47 14.85 -7.43 -7.62
N ALA A 48 14.18 -6.36 -7.22
CA ALA A 48 12.87 -5.97 -7.72
C ALA A 48 12.88 -4.49 -8.11
N ASP A 49 11.95 -4.10 -8.99
CA ASP A 49 11.82 -2.71 -9.44
C ASP A 49 10.91 -1.93 -8.49
N ILE A 50 9.89 -2.59 -7.92
CA ILE A 50 8.93 -2.02 -6.98
C ILE A 50 8.51 -3.09 -5.95
N ALA A 51 8.19 -2.67 -4.73
CA ALA A 51 7.70 -3.57 -3.68
C ALA A 51 6.32 -3.21 -3.16
N VAL A 52 5.59 -4.23 -2.72
CA VAL A 52 4.44 -4.13 -1.82
C VAL A 52 4.79 -4.86 -0.54
N ASP A 53 4.78 -4.17 0.59
CA ASP A 53 5.14 -4.76 1.88
C ASP A 53 3.92 -4.86 2.79
N LEU A 54 3.42 -6.09 2.95
CA LEU A 54 2.33 -6.45 3.86
C LEU A 54 2.86 -6.94 5.22
N ALA A 55 4.13 -7.35 5.30
CA ALA A 55 4.74 -7.76 6.56
C ALA A 55 4.91 -6.57 7.50
N MET A 56 5.08 -5.36 6.93
CA MET A 56 5.16 -4.09 7.66
C MET A 56 6.31 -4.07 8.69
N ASN A 57 7.33 -4.92 8.48
CA ASN A 57 8.46 -5.06 9.36
C ASN A 57 9.38 -3.84 9.21
N GLY A 58 9.08 -2.81 9.99
CA GLY A 58 9.80 -1.55 9.98
C GLY A 58 9.55 -0.75 8.69
N ILE A 59 8.47 0.04 8.67
CA ILE A 59 8.24 1.06 7.62
C ILE A 59 9.47 1.98 7.46
N SER A 60 10.25 2.18 8.54
CA SER A 60 11.54 2.88 8.54
C SER A 60 12.77 1.98 8.30
N ALA A 61 12.69 0.67 8.59
CA ALA A 61 13.78 -0.30 8.45
C ALA A 61 13.76 -0.93 7.04
N ARG A 62 14.17 -0.12 6.08
CA ARG A 62 14.01 -0.34 4.65
C ARG A 62 14.50 -1.70 4.12
N LEU A 63 13.69 -2.26 3.22
CA LEU A 63 14.14 -2.69 1.89
C LEU A 63 15.04 -1.62 1.27
N GLY A 64 16.32 -1.67 1.61
CA GLY A 64 17.24 -0.53 1.67
C GLY A 64 17.12 0.48 0.54
N GLY A 65 16.45 1.62 0.80
CA GLY A 65 16.57 2.93 0.12
C GLY A 65 16.80 2.97 -1.39
N LYS A 66 16.40 1.94 -2.13
CA LYS A 66 16.80 1.73 -3.52
C LYS A 66 15.61 1.55 -4.45
N LEU A 67 14.43 1.23 -3.92
CA LEU A 67 13.24 1.02 -4.72
C LEU A 67 11.98 1.60 -4.03
N PRO A 68 10.96 2.01 -4.82
CA PRO A 68 9.67 2.43 -4.29
C PRO A 68 8.95 1.30 -3.55
N VAL A 69 8.39 1.58 -2.37
CA VAL A 69 7.64 0.62 -1.55
C VAL A 69 6.22 1.12 -1.34
N VAL A 70 5.24 0.24 -1.53
CA VAL A 70 3.82 0.49 -1.25
C VAL A 70 3.39 -0.32 -0.03
N TYR A 71 2.90 0.37 0.99
CA TYR A 71 2.37 -0.22 2.22
C TYR A 71 0.83 -0.19 2.20
N PRO A 72 0.15 -1.33 1.96
CA PRO A 72 -1.30 -1.42 1.95
C PRO A 72 -1.89 -1.56 3.36
N PHE A 73 -3.04 -0.95 3.62
CA PHE A 73 -3.75 -1.10 4.88
C PHE A 73 -5.23 -1.42 4.65
N ASP A 74 -5.73 -2.42 5.37
CA ASP A 74 -7.17 -2.64 5.51
C ASP A 74 -7.66 -1.81 6.71
N PHE A 75 -8.60 -0.89 6.51
CA PHE A 75 -9.19 -0.07 7.57
C PHE A 75 -10.66 -0.41 7.78
N ILE A 76 -11.02 -1.68 7.59
CA ILE A 76 -12.34 -2.26 7.83
C ILE A 76 -13.42 -1.75 6.88
N GLU A 77 -13.77 -0.46 6.95
CA GLU A 77 -14.73 0.23 6.10
C GLU A 77 -14.11 0.82 4.83
N GLY A 78 -12.80 0.72 4.68
CA GLY A 78 -12.06 1.18 3.51
C GLY A 78 -10.66 0.61 3.42
N GLY A 79 -10.02 0.83 2.27
CA GLY A 79 -8.63 0.49 2.03
C GLY A 79 -7.77 1.74 1.93
N ALA A 80 -6.50 1.62 2.31
CA ALA A 80 -5.51 2.67 2.16
C ALA A 80 -4.18 2.12 1.63
N ALA A 81 -3.35 3.02 1.12
CA ALA A 81 -1.97 2.71 0.78
C ALA A 81 -1.08 3.93 1.02
N MET A 82 0.10 3.70 1.58
CA MET A 82 1.17 4.69 1.69
C MET A 82 2.31 4.30 0.75
N VAL A 83 2.84 5.27 0.00
CA VAL A 83 3.98 5.05 -0.89
C VAL A 83 5.20 5.72 -0.29
N VAL A 84 6.31 5.00 -0.21
CA VAL A 84 7.60 5.50 0.22
C VAL A 84 8.57 5.35 -0.94
N LEU A 85 9.06 6.47 -1.46
CA LEU A 85 10.10 6.51 -2.49
C LEU A 85 11.50 6.46 -1.85
N PRO A 86 12.54 6.07 -2.60
CA PRO A 86 13.92 6.02 -2.10
C PRO A 86 14.40 7.27 -1.36
N ASP A 87 14.00 8.45 -1.84
CA ASP A 87 14.47 9.73 -1.29
C ASP A 87 13.54 10.30 -0.20
N ASP A 88 12.42 9.64 0.10
CA ASP A 88 11.48 10.11 1.12
C ASP A 88 12.08 10.02 2.52
N LYS A 89 11.97 11.09 3.30
CA LYS A 89 12.30 11.09 4.72
C LYS A 89 11.07 10.64 5.51
N VAL A 90 11.06 9.37 5.88
CA VAL A 90 9.96 8.77 6.62
C VAL A 90 10.15 9.06 8.11
N GLU A 91 9.42 10.06 8.61
CA GLU A 91 9.31 10.38 10.05
C GLU A 91 8.11 9.65 10.67
N PHE A 92 7.99 8.36 10.36
CA PHE A 92 6.93 7.49 10.87
C PHE A 92 7.56 6.33 11.65
N GLU A 93 7.49 6.41 12.97
CA GLU A 93 7.88 5.32 13.86
C GLU A 93 6.61 4.63 14.37
N ALA A 94 6.38 3.40 13.91
CA ALA A 94 5.33 2.57 14.48
C ALA A 94 5.82 1.92 15.78
N GLN A 95 5.16 2.23 16.89
CA GLN A 95 5.30 1.48 18.13
C GLN A 95 4.08 0.55 18.27
N GLY A 96 4.29 -0.75 18.16
CA GLY A 96 3.21 -1.75 18.23
C GLY A 96 2.54 -2.01 16.88
N ASP A 97 1.21 -2.05 16.84
CA ASP A 97 0.46 -2.35 15.62
C ASP A 97 0.61 -1.23 14.58
N VAL A 98 1.37 -1.53 13.52
CA VAL A 98 1.65 -0.63 12.40
C VAL A 98 0.37 -0.17 11.70
N ARG A 99 -0.63 -1.05 11.57
CA ARG A 99 -1.93 -0.75 10.95
C ARG A 99 -2.68 0.29 11.77
N LEU A 100 -2.70 0.13 13.10
CA LEU A 100 -3.31 1.12 14.00
C LEU A 100 -2.56 2.45 13.97
N CYS A 101 -1.22 2.41 13.97
CA CYS A 101 -0.40 3.62 13.87
C CYS A 101 -0.68 4.38 12.57
N ALA A 102 -0.75 3.66 11.44
CA ALA A 102 -1.07 4.25 10.14
C ALA A 102 -2.49 4.83 10.11
N ALA A 103 -3.48 4.15 10.69
CA ALA A 103 -4.85 4.65 10.78
C ALA A 103 -4.92 5.94 11.61
N LYS A 104 -4.24 5.99 12.76
CA LYS A 104 -4.14 7.19 13.61
C LYS A 104 -3.46 8.35 12.86
N TYR A 105 -2.33 8.08 12.19
CA TYR A 105 -1.62 9.05 11.37
C TYR A 105 -2.51 9.63 10.26
N MET A 106 -3.14 8.76 9.46
CA MET A 106 -3.99 9.19 8.34
C MET A 106 -5.25 9.91 8.83
N SER A 107 -5.83 9.50 9.96
CA SER A 107 -6.98 10.20 10.57
C SER A 107 -6.59 11.61 11.03
N GLY A 108 -5.45 11.76 11.71
CA GLY A 108 -4.93 13.05 12.13
C GLY A 108 -4.60 13.96 10.95
N TYR A 109 -3.94 13.41 9.91
CA TYR A 109 -3.64 14.13 8.67
C TYR A 109 -4.93 14.66 8.01
N CYS A 110 -5.93 13.79 7.85
CA CYS A 110 -7.21 14.16 7.25
C CYS A 110 -7.93 15.26 8.05
N ALA A 111 -7.93 15.18 9.38
CA ALA A 111 -8.53 16.20 10.23
C ALA A 111 -7.78 17.54 10.14
N PHE A 112 -6.44 17.51 10.15
CA PHE A 112 -5.62 18.72 10.05
C PHE A 112 -5.80 19.45 8.72
N TRP A 113 -5.86 18.70 7.60
CA TRP A 113 -6.01 19.24 6.25
C TRP A 113 -7.45 19.38 5.78
N ASN A 114 -8.44 19.10 6.64
CA ASN A 114 -9.87 19.12 6.32
C ASN A 114 -10.22 18.32 5.04
N ILE A 115 -9.73 17.08 4.96
CA ILE A 115 -9.98 16.19 3.82
C ILE A 115 -11.40 15.62 3.91
N ASP A 116 -12.24 15.97 2.94
CA ASP A 116 -13.62 15.48 2.85
C ASP A 116 -13.72 13.94 2.81
N ASN A 117 -14.85 13.41 3.28
CA ASN A 117 -15.20 11.98 3.25
C ASN A 117 -14.20 11.05 3.97
N SER A 118 -13.48 11.56 4.96
CA SER A 118 -12.49 10.81 5.75
C SER A 118 -12.94 10.50 7.18
N ASP A 119 -14.10 11.02 7.61
CA ASP A 119 -14.59 10.91 9.00
C ASP A 119 -14.75 9.46 9.50
N TRP A 120 -15.06 8.55 8.58
CA TRP A 120 -15.19 7.12 8.87
C TRP A 120 -13.91 6.51 9.44
N LEU A 121 -12.74 7.07 9.10
CA LEU A 121 -11.46 6.55 9.56
C LEU A 121 -11.32 6.67 11.08
N ARG A 122 -11.88 7.73 11.68
CA ARG A 122 -11.92 7.89 13.14
C ARG A 122 -12.85 6.88 13.80
N VAL A 123 -13.96 6.54 13.14
CA VAL A 123 -14.98 5.59 13.64
C VAL A 123 -14.42 4.17 13.74
N VAL A 124 -13.54 3.77 12.80
CA VAL A 124 -12.96 2.42 12.77
C VAL A 124 -11.75 2.23 13.68
N LEU A 125 -11.15 3.29 14.25
CA LEU A 125 -9.95 3.17 15.09
C LEU A 125 -10.09 2.17 16.26
N PRO A 126 -11.18 2.19 17.06
CA PRO A 126 -11.32 1.24 18.16
C PRO A 126 -11.44 -0.21 17.69
N ARG A 127 -12.01 -0.43 16.50
CA ARG A 127 -12.16 -1.76 15.89
C ARG A 127 -10.83 -2.29 15.37
N ILE A 128 -10.02 -1.41 14.76
CA ILE A 128 -8.64 -1.73 14.36
C ILE A 128 -7.81 -2.12 15.58
N GLU A 129 -7.94 -1.37 16.69
CA GLU A 129 -7.26 -1.66 17.96
C GLU A 129 -7.68 -3.00 18.58
N GLN A 130 -8.91 -3.46 18.34
CA GLN A 130 -9.39 -4.79 18.72
C GLN A 130 -8.93 -5.91 17.75
N GLY A 131 -8.17 -5.56 16.71
CA GLY A 131 -7.66 -6.52 15.73
C GLY A 131 -8.68 -6.92 14.65
N GLU A 132 -9.82 -6.24 14.53
CA GLU A 132 -10.82 -6.56 13.51
C GLU A 132 -10.25 -6.31 12.10
N GLN A 133 -10.42 -7.26 11.18
CA GLN A 133 -9.97 -7.15 9.78
C GLN A 133 -11.16 -7.28 8.83
N SER A 134 -11.00 -6.82 7.58
CA SER A 134 -12.04 -6.92 6.55
C SER A 134 -11.47 -7.34 5.21
N ALA A 135 -11.91 -8.50 4.72
CA ALA A 135 -11.58 -8.97 3.37
C ALA A 135 -12.05 -7.97 2.28
N LYS A 136 -13.13 -7.21 2.54
CA LYS A 136 -13.60 -6.16 1.62
C LYS A 136 -12.62 -4.97 1.58
N ALA A 137 -12.09 -4.57 2.74
CA ALA A 137 -11.06 -3.54 2.83
C ALA A 137 -9.73 -3.98 2.22
N GLN A 138 -9.32 -5.23 2.43
CA GLN A 138 -8.14 -5.81 1.80
C GLN A 138 -8.25 -5.79 0.27
N ARG A 139 -9.40 -6.18 -0.30
CA ARG A 139 -9.65 -6.06 -1.75
C ARG A 139 -9.62 -4.61 -2.24
N THR A 140 -10.15 -3.68 -1.46
CA THR A 140 -10.11 -2.25 -1.79
C THR A 140 -8.68 -1.73 -1.81
N ALA A 141 -7.88 -2.04 -0.78
CA ALA A 141 -6.47 -1.70 -0.71
C ALA A 141 -5.67 -2.36 -1.85
N ALA A 142 -6.01 -3.60 -2.23
CA ALA A 142 -5.38 -4.28 -3.36
C ALA A 142 -5.61 -3.56 -4.69
N CYS A 143 -6.84 -3.10 -4.95
CA CYS A 143 -7.15 -2.29 -6.12
C CYS A 143 -6.40 -0.94 -6.11
N ILE A 144 -6.26 -0.29 -4.95
CA ILE A 144 -5.46 0.93 -4.79
C ILE A 144 -4.00 0.64 -5.15
N CYS A 145 -3.40 -0.40 -4.57
CA CYS A 145 -2.01 -0.77 -4.80
C CYS A 145 -1.73 -1.09 -6.27
N ALA A 146 -2.57 -1.89 -6.93
CA ALA A 146 -2.36 -2.24 -8.33
C ALA A 146 -2.33 -1.00 -9.25
N ARG A 147 -3.16 0.00 -8.96
CA ARG A 147 -3.15 1.29 -9.68
C ARG A 147 -1.89 2.12 -9.40
N ILE A 148 -1.46 2.18 -8.14
CA ILE A 148 -0.23 2.86 -7.75
C ILE A 148 0.98 2.22 -8.46
N LEU A 149 1.09 0.89 -8.37
CA LEU A 149 2.20 0.12 -8.94
C LEU A 149 2.27 0.29 -10.46
N ALA A 150 1.14 0.29 -11.16
CA ALA A 150 1.09 0.61 -12.58
C ALA A 150 1.62 2.00 -12.90
N ASN A 151 1.20 3.01 -12.13
CA ASN A 151 1.68 4.38 -12.34
C ASN A 151 3.19 4.49 -12.10
N ILE A 152 3.72 3.89 -11.03
CA ILE A 152 5.16 3.85 -10.76
C ILE A 152 5.90 3.15 -11.91
N ALA A 153 5.42 1.98 -12.37
CA ALA A 153 6.05 1.18 -13.43
C ALA A 153 6.16 1.95 -14.76
N VAL A 154 5.20 2.81 -15.07
CA VAL A 154 5.23 3.62 -16.30
C VAL A 154 5.86 5.00 -16.12
N GLY A 155 6.38 5.32 -14.93
CA GLY A 155 7.05 6.59 -14.63
C GLY A 155 6.09 7.78 -14.44
N ARG A 156 4.85 7.53 -14.00
CA ARG A 156 3.90 8.59 -13.63
C ARG A 156 4.04 8.97 -12.16
N ASP A 157 3.77 10.24 -11.88
CA ASP A 157 3.72 10.74 -10.52
C ASP A 157 2.64 10.06 -9.68
N VAL A 158 2.99 9.75 -8.44
CA VAL A 158 2.09 9.21 -7.42
C VAL A 158 2.17 10.06 -6.15
N LYS A 159 1.11 10.04 -5.34
CA LYS A 159 1.19 10.55 -3.97
C LYS A 159 2.14 9.63 -3.21
N HIS A 160 3.15 10.20 -2.58
CA HIS A 160 4.08 9.51 -1.70
C HIS A 160 4.18 10.25 -0.36
N PHE A 161 4.84 9.63 0.62
CA PHE A 161 4.94 10.12 1.99
C PHE A 161 5.33 11.62 2.01
N PRO A 162 4.69 12.46 2.83
CA PRO A 162 3.72 12.14 3.90
C PRO A 162 2.28 11.89 3.43
N ARG A 163 1.99 11.99 2.13
CA ARG A 163 0.65 11.78 1.58
C ARG A 163 0.37 10.29 1.37
N PHE A 164 -0.92 9.98 1.25
CA PHE A 164 -1.40 8.61 1.10
C PHE A 164 -2.62 8.54 0.18
N TYR A 165 -3.01 7.32 -0.14
CA TYR A 165 -4.26 6.99 -0.82
C TYR A 165 -5.22 6.37 0.18
N LEU A 166 -6.49 6.78 0.13
CA LEU A 166 -7.55 6.35 1.03
C LEU A 166 -8.84 6.24 0.23
N SER A 167 -9.60 5.17 0.42
CA SER A 167 -10.93 5.00 -0.15
C SER A 167 -11.81 4.20 0.79
N LYS A 168 -13.08 4.58 0.93
CA LYS A 168 -14.10 3.67 1.46
C LYS A 168 -14.19 2.43 0.57
N ASN A 169 -14.66 1.34 1.15
CA ASN A 169 -14.97 0.12 0.41
C ASN A 169 -15.96 0.47 -0.70
N LEU A 170 -15.63 0.05 -1.92
CA LEU A 170 -16.57 0.11 -3.04
C LEU A 170 -17.81 -0.71 -2.65
N GLU A 171 -19.02 -0.19 -2.86
CA GLU A 171 -20.27 -0.93 -2.56
C GLU A 171 -20.29 -2.29 -3.24
#